data_AF-A0A2A6RI08-F1
#
_entry.id   AF-A0A2A6RI08-F1
#
_cell.length_a   1.000
_cell.length_b   1.000
_cell.length_c   1.000
_cell.angle_alpha   90.00
_cell.angle_beta   90.00
_cell.angle_gamma   90.00
#
_symmetry.space_group_name_H-M   'P 1'
#
loop_
_entity.id
_entity.type
_entity.pdbx_description
1 polymer ?
#
loop_
_entity_poly.entity_id
_entity_poly.type
_entity_poly.pdbx_seq_one_letter_code
_entity_poly.pdbx_strand_id
1 'polypeptide(L)'
;MDQPESNKVWQRLQRATGQLFSQIPVLAQVWARGYQALRFDSIPFTPLTKPLPECRIALVTTGGIHRRDQPPFNMADARGDASYRRISTTTPDAELTVTHDYYNHDDVRRDFNILFPRELLHNLAQQGQIGSLSDCYSFMGHIEPPHRTTLIQQTAPEVAVQLRQEQVDAVLLTPA
;
A
#
# COMPACT_ATOMS: atom_id res chain seq x y z
N MET A 1 -2.46 -26.91 -14.83
CA MET A 1 -1.88 -27.78 -13.80
C MET A 1 -2.59 -27.45 -12.50
N ASP A 2 -3.49 -28.34 -12.07
CA ASP A 2 -4.42 -28.13 -10.96
C ASP A 2 -3.69 -27.89 -9.64
N GLN A 3 -4.10 -26.85 -8.91
CA GLN A 3 -3.76 -26.65 -7.51
C GLN A 3 -4.75 -27.47 -6.64
N PRO A 4 -4.27 -28.17 -5.59
CA PRO A 4 -5.10 -29.10 -4.84
C PRO A 4 -6.18 -28.35 -4.03
N GLU A 5 -7.41 -28.87 -4.11
CA GLU A 5 -8.63 -28.45 -3.40
C GLU A 5 -8.45 -28.17 -1.90
N SER A 6 -7.42 -28.75 -1.26
CA SER A 6 -7.10 -28.56 0.16
C SER A 6 -6.78 -27.11 0.53
N ASN A 7 -6.12 -26.34 -0.35
CA ASN A 7 -5.72 -24.96 -0.06
C ASN A 7 -6.93 -24.02 0.04
N LYS A 8 -7.99 -24.27 -0.76
CA LYS A 8 -9.23 -23.48 -0.74
C LYS A 8 -10.04 -23.69 0.53
N VAL A 9 -10.05 -24.92 1.08
CA VAL A 9 -10.77 -25.25 2.31
C VAL A 9 -10.11 -24.58 3.52
N TRP A 10 -8.79 -24.61 3.59
CA TRP A 10 -8.03 -23.92 4.64
C TRP A 10 -8.17 -22.40 4.56
N GLN A 11 -8.13 -21.82 3.36
CA GLN A 11 -8.38 -20.39 3.16
C GLN A 11 -9.81 -19.98 3.54
N ARG A 12 -10.81 -20.84 3.26
CA ARG A 12 -12.20 -20.61 3.69
C ARG A 12 -12.36 -20.71 5.20
N LEU A 13 -11.69 -21.66 5.85
CA LEU A 13 -11.67 -21.80 7.31
C LEU A 13 -10.99 -20.60 7.97
N GLN A 14 -9.86 -20.11 7.44
CA GLN A 14 -9.17 -18.92 7.93
C GLN A 14 -10.01 -17.64 7.76
N ARG A 15 -10.74 -17.50 6.66
CA ARG A 15 -11.68 -16.37 6.46
C ARG A 15 -12.87 -16.43 7.42
N ALA A 16 -13.42 -17.62 7.67
CA ALA A 16 -14.52 -17.80 8.60
C ALA A 16 -14.11 -17.53 10.06
N THR A 17 -12.90 -17.94 10.47
CA THR A 17 -12.38 -17.66 11.82
C THR A 17 -12.02 -16.19 12.01
N GLY A 18 -11.45 -15.53 10.99
CA GLY A 18 -11.17 -14.09 11.02
C GLY A 18 -12.44 -13.22 11.12
N GLN A 19 -13.51 -13.61 10.43
CA GLN A 19 -14.81 -12.92 10.50
C GLN A 19 -15.53 -13.13 11.84
N LEU A 20 -15.42 -14.32 12.46
CA LEU A 20 -15.96 -14.54 13.81
C LEU A 20 -15.19 -13.74 14.86
N PHE A 21 -13.86 -13.61 14.69
CA PHE A 21 -13.01 -12.87 15.63
C PHE A 21 -13.28 -11.37 15.61
N SER A 22 -13.57 -10.79 14.44
CA SER A 22 -13.90 -9.37 14.31
C SER A 22 -15.30 -9.00 14.80
N GLN A 23 -16.22 -9.98 14.87
CA GLN A 23 -17.59 -9.78 15.37
C GLN A 23 -17.74 -9.95 16.89
N ILE A 24 -16.67 -10.32 17.61
CA ILE A 24 -16.66 -10.43 19.07
C ILE A 24 -15.79 -9.29 19.63
N PRO A 25 -16.39 -8.14 20.01
CA PRO A 25 -15.66 -6.95 20.43
C PRO A 25 -14.67 -7.21 21.58
N VAL A 26 -14.98 -8.17 22.45
CA VAL A 26 -14.14 -8.54 23.60
C VAL A 26 -12.83 -9.19 23.13
N LEU A 27 -12.85 -10.03 22.09
CA LEU A 27 -11.63 -10.67 21.57
C LEU A 27 -10.75 -9.65 20.85
N ALA A 28 -11.34 -8.75 20.07
CA ALA A 28 -10.63 -7.63 19.47
C ALA A 28 -9.99 -6.71 20.53
N GLN A 29 -10.70 -6.41 21.63
CA GLN A 29 -10.16 -5.62 22.74
C GLN A 29 -9.02 -6.33 23.50
N VAL A 30 -9.12 -7.64 23.72
CA VAL A 30 -8.06 -8.43 24.35
C VAL A 30 -6.82 -8.47 23.46
N TRP A 31 -6.99 -8.64 22.15
CA TRP A 31 -5.90 -8.61 21.18
C TRP A 31 -5.26 -7.21 21.10
N ALA A 32 -6.07 -6.16 21.09
CA ALA A 32 -5.61 -4.77 21.08
C ALA A 32 -4.80 -4.39 22.34
N ARG A 33 -5.08 -4.99 23.51
CA ARG A 33 -4.30 -4.76 24.74
C ARG A 33 -2.87 -5.28 24.64
N GLY A 34 -2.61 -6.30 23.82
CA GLY A 34 -1.27 -6.81 23.53
C GLY A 34 -0.56 -6.06 22.40
N TYR A 35 -1.29 -5.26 21.62
CA TYR A 35 -0.74 -4.51 20.49
C TYR A 35 0.05 -3.30 20.99
N GLN A 36 1.37 -3.36 20.86
CA GLN A 36 2.22 -2.20 21.08
C GLN A 36 2.26 -1.36 19.80
N ALA A 37 1.38 -0.36 19.74
CA ALA A 37 1.44 0.65 18.70
C ALA A 37 2.79 1.37 18.75
N LEU A 38 3.39 1.62 17.58
CA LEU A 38 4.57 2.47 17.49
C LEU A 38 4.24 3.85 18.06
N ARG A 39 5.06 4.29 19.00
CA ARG A 39 5.01 5.64 19.55
C ARG A 39 6.20 6.42 18.99
N PHE A 40 5.91 7.53 18.34
CA PHE A 40 6.91 8.49 17.89
C PHE A 40 6.83 9.70 18.80
N ASP A 41 7.99 10.27 19.15
CA ASP A 41 8.07 11.44 20.04
C ASP A 41 7.58 12.73 19.36
N SER A 42 7.51 12.74 18.03
CA SER A 42 7.07 13.88 17.24
C SER A 42 6.30 13.45 16.00
N ILE A 43 5.48 14.37 15.49
CA ILE A 43 4.77 14.21 14.22
C ILE A 43 5.54 15.03 13.18
N PRO A 44 6.11 14.43 12.12
CA PRO A 44 6.87 15.14 11.10
C PRO A 44 5.93 15.88 10.13
N PHE A 45 5.08 16.76 10.65
CA PHE A 45 4.16 17.57 9.85
C PHE A 45 4.94 18.63 9.09
N THR A 46 4.81 18.62 7.76
CA THR A 46 5.40 19.63 6.87
C THR A 46 4.26 20.35 6.17
N PRO A 47 4.06 21.67 6.40
CA PRO A 47 3.03 22.40 5.70
C PRO A 47 3.36 22.51 4.21
N LEU A 48 2.32 22.47 3.37
CA LEU A 48 2.47 22.71 1.94
C LEU A 48 2.83 24.19 1.70
N THR A 49 3.87 24.44 0.91
CA THR A 49 4.39 25.80 0.67
C THR A 49 3.95 26.40 -0.67
N LYS A 50 3.26 25.61 -1.50
CA LYS A 50 2.79 25.99 -2.85
C LYS A 50 1.28 25.75 -2.98
N PRO A 51 0.57 26.50 -3.83
CA PRO A 51 -0.78 26.15 -4.25
C PRO A 51 -0.81 24.78 -4.93
N LEU A 52 -1.87 23.99 -4.70
CA LEU A 52 -2.02 22.66 -5.32
C LEU A 52 -1.82 22.64 -6.85
N PRO A 53 -2.32 23.61 -7.63
CA PRO A 53 -2.08 23.68 -9.08
C PRO A 53 -0.60 23.77 -9.50
N GLU A 54 0.29 24.12 -8.58
CA GLU A 54 1.75 24.18 -8.81
C GLU A 54 2.47 22.95 -8.23
N CYS A 55 1.76 22.10 -7.49
CA CYS A 55 2.35 20.95 -6.82
C CYS A 55 2.55 19.77 -7.76
N ARG A 56 3.71 19.13 -7.62
CA ARG A 56 3.96 17.79 -8.13
C ARG A 56 3.56 16.75 -7.07
N ILE A 57 2.62 15.89 -7.41
CA ILE A 57 2.04 14.90 -6.49
C ILE A 57 2.58 13.50 -6.80
N ALA A 58 2.83 12.70 -5.76
CA ALA A 58 3.07 11.26 -5.88
C ALA A 58 1.91 10.47 -5.25
N LEU A 59 1.72 9.25 -5.73
CA LEU A 59 0.84 8.28 -5.10
C LEU A 59 1.68 7.23 -4.37
N VAL A 60 1.43 7.06 -3.08
CA VAL A 60 1.98 5.97 -2.28
C VAL A 60 0.82 5.09 -1.84
N THR A 61 0.95 3.77 -2.03
CA THR A 61 -0.03 2.80 -1.55
C THR A 61 0.62 1.75 -0.68
N THR A 62 -0.10 1.22 0.30
CA THR A 62 0.30 0.01 1.03
C THR A 62 -0.48 -1.22 0.57
N GLY A 63 -1.12 -1.13 -0.60
CA GLY A 63 -2.01 -2.14 -1.15
C GLY A 63 -1.36 -3.37 -1.77
N GLY A 64 -0.03 -3.44 -1.83
CA GLY A 64 0.66 -4.55 -2.50
C GLY A 64 0.49 -4.58 -4.02
N ILE A 65 0.30 -3.41 -4.65
CA ILE A 65 0.16 -3.27 -6.11
C ILE A 65 1.53 -3.29 -6.77
N HIS A 66 1.68 -3.97 -7.89
CA HIS A 66 2.93 -3.98 -8.66
C HIS A 66 2.69 -4.31 -10.12
N ARG A 67 3.69 -4.05 -10.97
CA ARG A 67 3.67 -4.50 -12.35
C ARG A 67 3.85 -6.02 -12.42
N ARG A 68 3.23 -6.66 -13.40
CA ARG A 68 3.33 -8.11 -13.64
C ARG A 68 4.77 -8.58 -13.90
N ASP A 69 5.64 -7.70 -14.42
CA ASP A 69 7.05 -7.97 -14.69
C ASP A 69 7.97 -7.71 -13.48
N GLN A 70 7.45 -7.15 -12.40
CA GLN A 70 8.17 -6.95 -11.15
C GLN A 70 8.05 -8.18 -10.25
N PRO A 71 9.06 -8.45 -9.40
CA PRO A 71 8.95 -9.49 -8.39
C PRO A 71 7.70 -9.27 -7.52
N PRO A 72 6.86 -10.28 -7.27
CA PRO A 72 5.74 -10.15 -6.34
C PRO A 72 6.24 -9.87 -4.91
N PHE A 73 5.36 -9.35 -4.06
CA PHE A 73 5.67 -9.25 -2.63
C PHE A 73 5.75 -10.65 -2.00
N ASN A 74 6.67 -10.84 -1.06
CA ASN A 74 6.86 -12.12 -0.39
C ASN A 74 5.78 -12.37 0.68
N MET A 75 4.72 -13.09 0.31
CA MET A 75 3.67 -13.51 1.26
C MET A 75 3.98 -14.82 1.99
N ALA A 76 5.11 -15.47 1.68
CA ALA A 76 5.50 -16.70 2.39
C ALA A 76 6.08 -16.40 3.79
N ASP A 77 6.61 -15.19 4.01
CA ASP A 77 6.96 -14.73 5.36
C ASP A 77 5.74 -14.06 6.00
N ALA A 78 5.20 -14.69 7.05
CA ALA A 78 4.04 -14.18 7.78
C ALA A 78 4.29 -12.80 8.43
N ARG A 79 5.55 -12.36 8.53
CA ARG A 79 5.93 -11.04 9.05
C ARG A 79 5.93 -9.95 7.98
N GLY A 80 5.62 -10.29 6.73
CA GLY A 80 5.47 -9.36 5.62
C GLY A 80 6.72 -9.18 4.75
N ASP A 81 6.67 -8.14 3.91
CA ASP A 81 7.72 -7.76 2.96
C ASP A 81 7.98 -6.26 3.07
N ALA A 82 9.18 -5.86 3.50
CA ALA A 82 9.54 -4.45 3.65
C ALA A 82 9.99 -3.77 2.35
N SER A 83 10.06 -4.49 1.23
CA SER A 83 10.41 -3.93 -0.08
C SER A 83 9.27 -3.07 -0.64
N TYR A 84 9.58 -2.32 -1.70
CA TYR A 84 8.62 -1.50 -2.44
C TYR A 84 8.76 -1.74 -3.94
N ARG A 85 7.77 -1.26 -4.69
CA ARG A 85 7.76 -1.25 -6.16
C ARG A 85 7.48 0.16 -6.64
N ARG A 86 8.36 0.64 -7.51
CA ARG A 86 8.16 1.88 -8.27
C ARG A 86 7.34 1.56 -9.52
N ILE A 87 6.30 2.32 -9.77
CA ILE A 87 5.35 2.08 -10.87
C ILE A 87 5.18 3.41 -11.61
N SER A 88 5.37 3.41 -12.93
CA SER A 88 5.12 4.63 -13.69
C SER A 88 3.65 5.02 -13.61
N THR A 89 3.36 6.31 -13.44
CA THR A 89 1.99 6.82 -13.39
C THR A 89 1.18 6.53 -14.66
N THR A 90 1.86 6.26 -15.79
CA THR A 90 1.26 5.91 -17.09
C THR A 90 1.14 4.41 -17.35
N THR A 91 1.53 3.56 -16.38
CA THR A 91 1.43 2.09 -16.53
C THR A 91 -0.02 1.67 -16.83
N PRO A 92 -0.30 0.84 -17.86
CA PRO A 92 -1.64 0.33 -18.10
C PRO A 92 -2.14 -0.56 -16.96
N ASP A 93 -3.43 -0.51 -16.62
CA ASP A 93 -4.00 -1.40 -15.59
C ASP A 93 -3.86 -2.89 -15.95
N ALA A 94 -3.87 -3.20 -17.24
CA ALA A 94 -3.59 -4.54 -17.78
C ALA A 94 -2.15 -5.01 -17.53
N GLU A 95 -1.26 -4.17 -17.02
CA GLU A 95 0.08 -4.52 -16.54
C GLU A 95 0.18 -4.56 -15.01
N LEU A 96 -0.84 -4.11 -14.27
CA LEU A 96 -0.88 -4.13 -12.82
C LEU A 96 -1.51 -5.40 -12.22
N THR A 97 -0.95 -5.86 -11.12
CA THR A 97 -1.48 -6.95 -10.30
C THR A 97 -1.32 -6.62 -8.81
N VAL A 98 -1.91 -7.45 -7.96
CA VAL A 98 -1.90 -7.30 -6.50
C VAL A 98 -1.39 -8.59 -5.86
N THR A 99 -0.43 -8.43 -4.94
CA THR A 99 0.06 -9.48 -4.04
C THR A 99 -0.04 -9.00 -2.59
N HIS A 100 -1.08 -9.45 -1.88
CA HIS A 100 -1.38 -9.05 -0.50
C HIS A 100 -2.37 -10.04 0.16
N ASP A 101 -2.00 -10.75 1.22
CA ASP A 101 -2.88 -11.84 1.70
C ASP A 101 -4.03 -11.39 2.61
N TYR A 102 -4.01 -10.12 3.05
CA TYR A 102 -4.86 -9.65 4.15
C TYR A 102 -6.15 -8.90 3.74
N TYR A 103 -6.45 -8.75 2.43
CA TYR A 103 -7.74 -8.20 1.98
C TYR A 103 -8.25 -8.86 0.68
N ASN A 104 -9.52 -8.65 0.33
CA ASN A 104 -10.08 -9.17 -0.92
C ASN A 104 -9.69 -8.28 -2.11
N HIS A 105 -9.03 -8.86 -3.11
CA HIS A 105 -8.57 -8.15 -4.31
C HIS A 105 -9.62 -8.02 -5.40
N ASP A 106 -10.79 -8.65 -5.28
CA ASP A 106 -11.76 -8.73 -6.37
C ASP A 106 -12.16 -7.34 -6.89
N ASP A 107 -12.41 -6.39 -6.00
CA ASP A 107 -12.81 -5.04 -6.39
C ASP A 107 -11.63 -4.24 -6.96
N VAL A 108 -10.44 -4.36 -6.38
CA VAL A 108 -9.22 -3.71 -6.91
C VAL A 108 -8.86 -4.24 -8.31
N ARG A 109 -9.09 -5.53 -8.58
CA ARG A 109 -8.86 -6.13 -9.90
C ARG A 109 -9.90 -5.71 -10.93
N ARG A 110 -11.09 -5.29 -10.49
CA ARG A 110 -12.14 -4.72 -11.37
C ARG A 110 -11.85 -3.26 -11.68
N ASP A 111 -11.41 -2.51 -10.67
CA ASP A 111 -11.05 -1.10 -10.78
C ASP A 111 -9.90 -0.77 -9.82
N PHE A 112 -8.72 -0.55 -10.38
CA PHE A 112 -7.55 -0.17 -9.59
C PHE A 112 -7.71 1.18 -8.92
N ASN A 113 -8.58 2.07 -9.42
CA ASN A 113 -8.75 3.41 -8.84
C ASN A 113 -9.30 3.39 -7.40
N ILE A 114 -9.88 2.28 -6.95
CA ILE A 114 -10.33 2.10 -5.56
C ILE A 114 -9.17 2.20 -4.57
N LEU A 115 -8.00 1.69 -4.95
CA LEU A 115 -6.82 1.65 -4.09
C LEU A 115 -5.61 2.40 -4.68
N PHE A 116 -5.65 2.66 -5.98
CA PHE A 116 -4.57 3.24 -6.77
C PHE A 116 -5.14 4.26 -7.76
N PRO A 117 -5.66 5.40 -7.27
CA PRO A 117 -6.47 6.38 -8.02
C PRO A 117 -5.65 7.21 -9.02
N ARG A 118 -4.86 6.57 -9.88
CA ARG A 118 -4.00 7.24 -10.85
C ARG A 118 -4.81 7.96 -11.91
N GLU A 119 -5.91 7.38 -12.38
CA GLU A 119 -6.76 8.01 -13.38
C GLU A 119 -7.38 9.29 -12.82
N LEU A 120 -7.87 9.25 -11.58
CA LEU A 120 -8.37 10.43 -10.87
C LEU A 120 -7.29 11.51 -10.77
N LEU A 121 -6.08 11.14 -10.37
CA LEU A 121 -4.96 12.07 -10.25
C LEU A 121 -4.58 12.69 -11.62
N HIS A 122 -4.58 11.90 -12.70
CA HIS A 122 -4.35 12.43 -14.06
C HIS A 122 -5.44 13.41 -14.47
N ASN A 123 -6.71 13.09 -14.19
CA ASN A 123 -7.84 13.99 -14.45
C ASN A 123 -7.72 15.31 -13.68
N LEU A 124 -7.31 15.26 -12.40
CA LEU A 124 -7.06 16.47 -11.60
C LEU A 124 -5.92 17.32 -12.17
N ALA A 125 -4.86 16.68 -12.68
CA ALA A 125 -3.75 17.39 -13.33
C ALA A 125 -4.20 18.03 -14.65
N GLN A 126 -4.96 17.32 -15.48
CA GLN A 126 -5.52 17.85 -16.73
C GLN A 126 -6.47 19.03 -16.51
N GLN A 127 -7.20 19.03 -15.39
CA GLN A 127 -8.08 20.12 -14.98
C GLN A 127 -7.34 21.29 -14.32
N GLY A 128 -6.02 21.19 -14.13
CA GLY A 128 -5.22 22.21 -13.46
C GLY A 128 -5.48 22.33 -11.96
N GLN A 129 -6.12 21.33 -11.34
CA GLN A 129 -6.31 21.29 -9.88
C GLN A 129 -5.02 20.93 -9.14
N ILE A 130 -4.17 20.14 -9.78
CA ILE A 130 -2.79 19.85 -9.36
C ILE A 130 -1.84 20.11 -10.53
N GLY A 131 -0.56 20.32 -10.25
CA GLY A 131 0.43 20.66 -11.28
C GLY A 131 0.87 19.47 -12.14
N SER A 132 1.38 18.41 -11.51
CA SER A 132 1.83 17.21 -12.25
C SER A 132 1.90 15.99 -11.36
N LEU A 133 2.12 14.81 -11.98
CA LEU A 133 2.36 13.56 -11.27
C LEU A 133 3.79 13.06 -11.43
N SER A 134 4.31 12.49 -10.36
CA SER A 134 5.52 11.66 -10.35
C SER A 134 5.18 10.18 -10.46
N ASP A 135 6.21 9.34 -10.42
CA ASP A 135 5.99 7.90 -10.33
C ASP A 135 5.33 7.54 -8.99
N CYS A 136 4.67 6.39 -8.98
CA CYS A 136 3.97 5.87 -7.82
C CYS A 136 4.86 4.86 -7.08
N TYR A 137 4.64 4.73 -5.78
CA TYR A 137 5.37 3.78 -4.95
C TYR A 137 4.39 2.89 -4.18
N SER A 138 4.53 1.58 -4.35
CA SER A 138 3.70 0.60 -3.63
C SER A 138 4.54 -0.15 -2.61
N PHE A 139 3.99 -0.27 -1.41
CA PHE A 139 4.47 -1.09 -0.32
C PHE A 139 3.47 -2.21 -0.03
N MET A 140 3.91 -3.13 0.83
CA MET A 140 3.08 -4.12 1.50
C MET A 140 2.58 -3.53 2.84
N GLY A 141 1.29 -3.68 3.18
CA GLY A 141 0.69 -3.04 4.36
C GLY A 141 0.88 -3.74 5.70
N HIS A 142 1.01 -5.06 5.71
CA HIS A 142 1.24 -5.88 6.90
C HIS A 142 2.74 -6.18 7.11
N ILE A 143 3.40 -5.37 7.92
CA ILE A 143 4.85 -5.51 8.19
C ILE A 143 5.09 -5.61 9.71
N GLU A 144 5.61 -6.76 10.14
CA GLU A 144 5.99 -7.06 11.52
C GLU A 144 7.52 -7.05 11.71
N PRO A 145 8.05 -7.02 12.95
CA PRO A 145 9.48 -7.19 13.20
C PRO A 145 9.98 -8.54 12.65
N PRO A 146 11.18 -8.60 12.05
CA PRO A 146 12.17 -7.53 11.93
C PRO A 146 11.96 -6.58 10.73
N HIS A 147 11.10 -6.95 9.76
CA HIS A 147 10.87 -6.20 8.52
C HIS A 147 10.38 -4.77 8.78
N ARG A 148 9.68 -4.53 9.89
CA ARG A 148 9.31 -3.18 10.32
C ARG A 148 10.51 -2.27 10.57
N THR A 149 11.60 -2.82 11.12
CA THR A 149 12.84 -2.08 11.31
C THR A 149 13.46 -1.74 9.95
N THR A 150 13.48 -2.70 9.01
CA THR A 150 13.90 -2.48 7.63
C THR A 150 13.09 -1.39 6.94
N LEU A 151 11.76 -1.38 7.11
CA LEU A 151 10.90 -0.33 6.57
C LEU A 151 11.30 1.05 7.10
N ILE A 152 11.37 1.20 8.42
CA ILE A 152 11.62 2.48 9.08
C ILE A 152 13.03 3.00 8.79
N GLN A 153 14.03 2.12 8.76
CA GLN A 153 15.44 2.52 8.69
C GLN A 153 16.00 2.51 7.27
N GLN A 154 15.37 1.81 6.32
CA GLN A 154 15.92 1.60 4.97
C GLN A 154 14.92 1.98 3.88
N THR A 155 13.86 1.19 3.68
CA THR A 155 13.06 1.30 2.45
C THR A 155 12.15 2.54 2.41
N ALA A 156 11.58 2.98 3.54
CA ALA A 156 10.85 4.24 3.58
C ALA A 156 11.79 5.47 3.38
N PRO A 157 12.97 5.56 4.04
CA PRO A 157 13.97 6.57 3.71
C PRO A 157 14.43 6.57 2.25
N GLU A 158 14.64 5.41 1.63
CA GLU A 158 15.00 5.30 0.20
C GLU A 158 13.93 5.93 -0.71
N VAL A 159 12.66 5.59 -0.48
CA VAL A 159 11.55 6.21 -1.23
C VAL A 159 11.45 7.70 -0.94
N ALA A 160 11.67 8.15 0.30
CA ALA A 160 11.68 9.58 0.62
C ALA A 160 12.78 10.35 -0.12
N VAL A 161 13.96 9.73 -0.32
CA VAL A 161 15.04 10.30 -1.14
C VAL A 161 14.61 10.39 -2.61
N GLN A 162 13.99 9.34 -3.16
CA GLN A 162 13.51 9.35 -4.55
C GLN A 162 12.43 10.42 -4.77
N LEU A 163 11.43 10.51 -3.88
CA LEU A 163 10.39 11.54 -3.92
C LEU A 163 10.99 12.97 -3.91
N ARG A 164 12.03 13.19 -3.10
CA ARG A 164 12.75 14.47 -3.07
C ARG A 164 13.49 14.74 -4.38
N GLN A 165 14.16 13.75 -4.94
CA GLN A 165 14.85 13.86 -6.24
C GLN A 165 13.87 14.14 -7.39
N GLU A 166 12.66 13.58 -7.29
CA GLU A 166 11.56 13.80 -8.23
C GLU A 166 10.82 15.12 -8.01
N GLN A 167 11.27 15.94 -7.05
CA GLN A 167 10.68 17.23 -6.68
C GLN A 167 9.19 17.12 -6.33
N VAL A 168 8.81 16.04 -5.66
CA VAL A 168 7.45 15.83 -5.16
C VAL A 168 7.18 16.78 -4.01
N ASP A 169 6.08 17.52 -4.10
CA ASP A 169 5.65 18.47 -3.07
C ASP A 169 4.71 17.82 -2.05
N ALA A 170 3.89 16.85 -2.48
CA ALA A 170 3.00 16.11 -1.60
C ALA A 170 2.74 14.67 -2.07
N VAL A 171 2.37 13.82 -1.13
CA VAL A 171 2.02 12.42 -1.37
C VAL A 171 0.55 12.19 -1.03
N LEU A 172 -0.20 11.58 -1.94
CA LEU A 172 -1.45 10.92 -1.59
C LEU A 172 -1.14 9.51 -1.09
N LEU A 173 -1.45 9.22 0.18
CA LEU A 173 -1.28 7.90 0.77
C LEU A 173 -2.60 7.12 0.76
N THR A 174 -2.58 5.91 0.20
CA THR A 174 -3.73 5.01 0.12
C THR A 174 -3.45 3.70 0.88
N PRO A 175 -3.95 3.55 2.11
CA PRO A 175 -3.79 2.32 2.86
C PRO A 175 -4.77 1.23 2.38
N ALA A 176 -4.45 -0.04 2.66
CA ALA A 176 -5.31 -1.21 2.42
C ALA A 176 -5.69 -1.91 3.72
#